data_AF-A0A398CAS4-F1
#
_entry.id   AF-A0A398CAS4-F1
#
_cell.length_a   1.000
_cell.length_b   1.000
_cell.length_c   1.000
_cell.angle_alpha   90.00
_cell.angle_beta   90.00
_cell.angle_gamma   90.00
#
_symmetry.space_group_name_H-M   'P 1'
#
loop_
_entity.id
_entity.type
_entity.pdbx_description
1 polymer ?
#
loop_
_entity_poly.entity_id
_entity_poly.type
_entity_poly.pdbx_seq_one_letter_code
_entity_poly.pdbx_strand_id
1 'polypeptide(L)'
;MPKDPKSKTARAAAATAAAVRQLRATDARGVARLATLATAGVTDIAEGVHRSVLDSMGLPGGKASGRTRGLTGLVYQGIRGVTRLVGVGLQTALLRLEPFLDRGSEASAAPPPEREAVLAALNGVMGDRLAADGNPLALPMELRQQGRPIDLAALGASGQATGKVLLLLHGLCMNDLQWQRAGHDHGALLAKELGYTPVYVRYNTGLHTSVNGRELAGRIETLLADWPVPVQEFTVLVHSMGGLVMRSACQHAADAGQQWIGRLDKLVFLGTPHHGAPLERAGNWVDAILGSTPWSRPFARLGQLRSAGITDLRYGHVQDADWQGHDRFRRSPDKRQPLPLPDGVACFAVAATLARQRSPLAERLLGDGLVPLASALGQHEQPAHALVFAKSHQLVVYGVGHLQLLDNPRVAQQLVQWLTP
;
A
#
# COMPACT_ATOMS: atom_id res chain seq x y z
N MET A 1 -27.05 -7.39 20.03
CA MET A 1 -26.55 -6.26 20.85
C MET A 1 -25.82 -5.28 19.96
N PRO A 2 -26.28 -4.02 19.81
CA PRO A 2 -25.57 -3.04 18.99
C PRO A 2 -24.29 -2.59 19.72
N LYS A 3 -23.13 -2.74 19.07
CA LYS A 3 -21.84 -2.31 19.61
C LYS A 3 -21.79 -0.77 19.61
N ASP A 4 -21.67 -0.21 20.81
CA ASP A 4 -21.67 1.21 21.10
C ASP A 4 -20.58 1.97 20.32
N PRO A 5 -20.92 2.96 19.47
CA PRO A 5 -19.94 3.68 18.64
C PRO A 5 -18.90 4.44 19.47
N LYS A 6 -19.22 4.85 20.71
CA LYS A 6 -18.29 5.55 21.62
C LYS A 6 -17.11 4.69 22.07
N SER A 7 -17.31 3.37 22.19
CA SER A 7 -16.26 2.40 22.57
C SER A 7 -15.14 2.30 21.51
N LYS A 8 -15.50 2.44 20.22
CA LYS A 8 -14.54 2.31 19.11
C LYS A 8 -13.64 3.54 18.96
N THR A 9 -14.18 4.74 19.17
CA THR A 9 -13.43 6.00 19.12
C THR A 9 -12.44 6.10 20.28
N ALA A 10 -12.83 5.68 21.48
CA ALA A 10 -11.93 5.63 22.63
C ALA A 10 -10.75 4.67 22.41
N ARG A 11 -11.00 3.52 21.77
CA ARG A 11 -9.96 2.53 21.46
C ARG A 11 -8.98 3.03 20.38
N ALA A 12 -9.46 3.78 19.39
CA ALA A 12 -8.62 4.42 18.39
C ALA A 12 -7.75 5.53 19.02
N ALA A 13 -8.32 6.38 19.87
CA ALA A 13 -7.60 7.43 20.57
C ALA A 13 -6.53 6.87 21.55
N ALA A 14 -6.86 5.80 22.27
CA ALA A 14 -5.91 5.11 23.15
C ALA A 14 -4.76 4.47 22.35
N ALA A 15 -5.04 3.93 21.18
CA ALA A 15 -4.04 3.36 20.29
C ALA A 15 -3.12 4.42 19.66
N THR A 16 -3.66 5.58 19.27
CA THR A 16 -2.86 6.74 18.85
C THR A 16 -1.97 7.24 20.01
N ALA A 17 -2.50 7.31 21.23
CA ALA A 17 -1.73 7.71 22.41
C ALA A 17 -0.60 6.71 22.75
N ALA A 18 -0.84 5.40 22.58
CA ALA A 18 0.17 4.36 22.75
C ALA A 18 1.28 4.44 21.69
N ALA A 19 0.92 4.67 20.42
CA ALA A 19 1.89 4.89 19.34
C ALA A 19 2.74 6.16 19.56
N VAL A 20 2.13 7.24 20.08
CA VAL A 20 2.84 8.49 20.43
C VAL A 20 3.84 8.27 21.58
N ARG A 21 3.56 7.36 22.52
CA ARG A 21 4.51 7.00 23.60
C ARG A 21 5.74 6.22 23.12
N GLN A 22 5.75 5.76 21.87
CA GLN A 22 6.79 4.90 21.29
C GLN A 22 7.55 5.60 20.14
N LEU A 23 7.47 6.94 20.07
CA LEU A 23 8.15 7.74 19.05
C LEU A 23 9.66 7.60 19.16
N ARG A 24 10.31 7.15 18.07
CA ARG A 24 11.76 7.23 17.91
C ARG A 24 12.18 8.67 17.57
N ALA A 25 13.47 9.01 17.73
CA ALA A 25 13.98 10.33 17.35
C ALA A 25 13.77 10.65 15.86
N THR A 26 13.89 9.62 15.01
CA THR A 26 13.54 9.65 13.58
C THR A 26 12.06 9.97 13.35
N ASP A 27 11.16 9.40 14.15
CA ASP A 27 9.72 9.65 14.05
C ASP A 27 9.38 11.08 14.44
N ALA A 28 9.98 11.60 15.52
CA ALA A 28 9.81 12.99 15.93
C ALA A 28 10.25 13.98 14.83
N ARG A 29 11.36 13.68 14.15
CA ARG A 29 11.83 14.46 12.99
C ARG A 29 10.86 14.39 11.82
N GLY A 30 10.36 13.20 11.53
CA GLY A 30 9.37 12.98 10.49
C GLY A 30 8.06 13.74 10.73
N VAL A 31 7.55 13.70 11.97
CA VAL A 31 6.36 14.43 12.42
C VAL A 31 6.59 15.95 12.37
N ALA A 32 7.73 16.43 12.85
CA ALA A 32 8.11 17.85 12.78
C ALA A 32 8.13 18.36 11.33
N ARG A 33 8.71 17.57 10.42
CA ARG A 33 8.77 17.89 9.00
C ARG A 33 7.38 17.89 8.35
N LEU A 34 6.55 16.90 8.69
CA LEU A 34 5.14 16.86 8.28
C LEU A 34 4.36 18.08 8.76
N ALA A 35 4.50 18.48 10.03
CA ALA A 35 3.83 19.64 10.59
C ALA A 35 4.27 20.94 9.89
N THR A 36 5.56 21.06 9.58
CA THR A 36 6.11 22.20 8.82
C THR A 36 5.49 22.29 7.43
N LEU A 37 5.41 21.15 6.71
CA LEU A 37 4.80 21.07 5.38
C LEU A 37 3.30 21.36 5.42
N ALA A 38 2.58 20.83 6.41
CA ALA A 38 1.16 21.09 6.59
C ALA A 38 0.88 22.58 6.84
N THR A 39 1.71 23.22 7.67
CA THR A 39 1.61 24.66 7.98
C THR A 39 1.86 25.51 6.73
N ALA A 40 2.86 25.14 5.93
CA ALA A 40 3.12 25.78 4.65
C ALA A 40 1.95 25.59 3.66
N GLY A 41 1.38 24.38 3.56
CA GLY A 41 0.24 24.10 2.70
C GLY A 41 -1.04 24.87 3.09
N VAL A 42 -1.34 25.00 4.38
CA VAL A 42 -2.44 25.85 4.88
C VAL A 42 -2.20 27.32 4.51
N THR A 43 -0.96 27.78 4.63
CA THR A 43 -0.56 29.14 4.25
C THR A 43 -0.79 29.39 2.76
N ASP A 44 -0.46 28.41 1.91
CA ASP A 44 -0.67 28.49 0.46
C ASP A 44 -2.15 28.46 0.08
N ILE A 45 -2.98 27.66 0.77
CA ILE A 45 -4.45 27.66 0.58
C ILE A 45 -5.03 29.02 0.97
N ALA A 46 -4.63 29.57 2.12
CA ALA A 46 -5.10 30.87 2.59
C ALA A 46 -4.72 31.98 1.61
N GLU A 47 -3.49 31.97 1.08
CA GLU A 47 -3.05 32.91 0.04
C GLU A 47 -3.86 32.73 -1.26
N GLY A 48 -4.16 31.50 -1.65
CA GLY A 48 -4.99 31.17 -2.80
C GLY A 48 -6.43 31.71 -2.69
N VAL A 49 -7.04 31.57 -1.51
CA VAL A 49 -8.37 32.13 -1.20
C VAL A 49 -8.33 33.66 -1.21
N HIS A 50 -7.33 34.26 -0.57
CA HIS A 50 -7.14 35.72 -0.53
C HIS A 50 -7.03 36.29 -1.95
N ARG A 51 -6.27 35.63 -2.83
CA ARG A 51 -6.19 36.01 -4.24
C ARG A 51 -7.55 35.91 -4.94
N SER A 52 -8.28 34.81 -4.76
CA SER A 52 -9.60 34.62 -5.39
C SER A 52 -10.59 35.72 -5.01
N VAL A 53 -10.49 36.24 -3.77
CA VAL A 53 -11.27 37.40 -3.31
C VAL A 53 -10.80 38.69 -4.01
N LEU A 54 -9.49 38.94 -4.07
CA LEU A 54 -8.93 40.11 -4.76
C LEU A 54 -9.28 40.13 -6.26
N ASP A 55 -9.24 38.98 -6.92
CA ASP A 55 -9.68 38.76 -8.29
C ASP A 55 -11.16 39.14 -8.47
N SER A 56 -12.03 38.61 -7.59
CA SER A 56 -13.48 38.85 -7.64
C SER A 56 -13.83 40.32 -7.39
N MET A 57 -12.98 41.06 -6.67
CA MET A 57 -13.15 42.48 -6.36
C MET A 57 -12.47 43.41 -7.38
N GLY A 58 -11.83 42.88 -8.43
CA GLY A 58 -11.12 43.67 -9.44
C GLY A 58 -9.90 44.43 -8.91
N LEU A 59 -9.37 44.02 -7.76
CA LEU A 59 -8.25 44.69 -7.09
C LEU A 59 -6.90 44.28 -7.70
N PRO A 60 -5.87 45.16 -7.65
CA PRO A 60 -4.54 44.86 -8.19
C PRO A 60 -3.95 43.59 -7.54
N GLY A 61 -3.53 42.62 -8.36
CA GLY A 61 -2.84 41.41 -7.90
C GLY A 61 -3.59 40.08 -8.14
N GLY A 62 -4.85 40.13 -8.57
CA GLY A 62 -5.61 38.93 -8.90
C GLY A 62 -5.13 38.19 -10.17
N LYS A 63 -4.87 38.91 -11.27
CA LYS A 63 -4.57 38.34 -12.60
C LYS A 63 -3.19 37.68 -12.79
N ALA A 64 -2.41 37.46 -11.74
CA ALA A 64 -1.05 36.90 -11.83
C ALA A 64 -0.98 35.41 -11.46
N SER A 65 -0.09 34.67 -12.14
CA SER A 65 0.17 33.24 -11.90
C SER A 65 0.74 32.99 -10.49
N GLY A 66 -0.10 32.45 -9.60
CA GLY A 66 0.29 31.59 -8.48
C GLY A 66 0.61 32.24 -7.12
N ARG A 67 0.81 33.56 -7.01
CA ARG A 67 1.18 34.23 -5.74
C ARG A 67 0.57 35.62 -5.60
N THR A 68 0.25 36.04 -4.37
CA THR A 68 -0.14 37.42 -4.07
C THR A 68 1.08 38.35 -4.13
N ARG A 69 0.87 39.63 -4.45
CA ARG A 69 1.92 40.67 -4.55
C ARG A 69 1.74 41.74 -3.46
N GLY A 70 2.72 42.63 -3.32
CA GLY A 70 2.66 43.74 -2.35
C GLY A 70 2.79 43.27 -0.90
N LEU A 71 2.21 44.03 0.04
CA LEU A 71 2.26 43.75 1.48
C LEU A 71 1.69 42.36 1.82
N THR A 72 0.61 41.94 1.16
CA THR A 72 0.03 40.60 1.32
C THR A 72 1.02 39.51 0.92
N GLY A 73 1.70 39.68 -0.23
CA GLY A 73 2.75 38.77 -0.68
C GLY A 73 3.93 38.70 0.29
N LEU A 74 4.33 39.84 0.87
CA LEU A 74 5.40 39.93 1.88
C LEU A 74 5.00 39.22 3.19
N VAL A 75 3.74 39.34 3.63
CA VAL A 75 3.23 38.63 4.81
C VAL A 75 3.26 37.12 4.60
N TYR A 76 2.74 36.62 3.48
CA TYR A 76 2.79 35.18 3.18
C TYR A 76 4.22 34.67 2.96
N GLN A 77 5.12 35.47 2.38
CA GLN A 77 6.55 35.14 2.30
C GLN A 77 7.21 35.10 3.70
N GLY A 78 6.87 36.03 4.59
CA GLY A 78 7.35 36.05 5.97
C GLY A 78 6.90 34.83 6.77
N ILE A 79 5.62 34.48 6.72
CA ILE A 79 5.06 33.28 7.36
C ILE A 79 5.77 32.01 6.87
N ARG A 80 6.00 31.90 5.54
CA ARG A 80 6.76 30.80 4.94
C ARG A 80 8.23 30.78 5.37
N GLY A 81 8.87 31.94 5.45
CA GLY A 81 10.25 32.08 5.93
C GLY A 81 10.40 31.58 7.36
N VAL A 82 9.52 32.04 8.27
CA VAL A 82 9.51 31.61 9.67
C VAL A 82 9.22 30.12 9.80
N THR A 83 8.23 29.61 9.06
CA THR A 83 7.87 28.19 9.09
C THR A 83 9.03 27.30 8.61
N ARG A 84 9.73 27.71 7.55
CA ARG A 84 10.94 27.01 7.07
C ARG A 84 12.06 27.07 8.10
N LEU A 85 12.33 28.22 8.70
CA LEU A 85 13.38 28.38 9.72
C LEU A 85 13.11 27.53 10.96
N VAL A 86 11.86 27.52 11.45
CA VAL A 86 11.43 26.66 12.56
C VAL A 86 11.57 25.19 12.18
N GLY A 87 11.14 24.81 10.98
CA GLY A 87 11.26 23.44 10.48
C GLY A 87 12.72 22.97 10.33
N VAL A 88 13.62 23.83 9.85
CA VAL A 88 15.07 23.55 9.76
C VAL A 88 15.67 23.45 11.16
N GLY A 89 15.40 24.43 12.04
CA GLY A 89 15.92 24.44 13.40
C GLY A 89 15.52 23.21 14.21
N LEU A 90 14.25 22.80 14.10
CA LEU A 90 13.72 21.61 14.78
C LEU A 90 14.34 20.31 14.22
N GLN A 91 14.54 20.22 12.90
CA GLN A 91 15.20 19.07 12.28
C GLN A 91 16.69 18.97 12.67
N THR A 92 17.43 20.09 12.67
CA THR A 92 18.84 20.11 13.08
C THR A 92 19.01 19.76 14.55
N ALA A 93 18.13 20.26 15.42
CA ALA A 93 18.13 19.89 16.83
C ALA A 93 17.84 18.38 17.03
N LEU A 94 16.83 17.85 16.34
CA LEU A 94 16.47 16.43 16.42
C LEU A 94 17.53 15.50 15.81
N LEU A 95 18.27 15.92 14.78
CA LEU A 95 19.43 15.19 14.24
C LEU A 95 20.58 15.12 15.24
N ARG A 96 20.85 16.21 15.97
CA ARG A 96 21.91 16.23 16.99
C ARG A 96 21.57 15.42 18.23
N LEU A 97 20.27 15.25 18.52
CA LEU A 97 19.78 14.50 19.67
C LEU A 97 19.52 13.02 19.37
N GLU A 98 19.41 12.63 18.10
CA GLU A 98 19.18 11.24 17.64
C GLU A 98 20.16 10.22 18.26
N PRO A 99 21.49 10.45 18.30
CA PRO A 99 22.43 9.49 18.90
C PRO A 99 22.27 9.32 20.42
N PHE A 100 21.61 10.26 21.10
CA PHE A 100 21.36 10.20 22.54
C PHE A 100 20.01 9.58 22.87
N LEU A 101 19.03 9.72 21.97
CA LEU A 101 17.69 9.15 22.10
C LEU A 101 17.65 7.68 21.66
N ASP A 102 18.43 7.30 20.64
CA ASP A 102 18.52 5.92 20.17
C ASP A 102 19.29 5.00 21.14
N ARG A 103 20.05 5.57 22.10
CA ARG A 103 20.67 4.80 23.20
C ARG A 103 19.67 4.17 24.18
N GLY A 104 18.41 4.64 24.20
CA GLY A 104 17.36 4.14 25.09
C GLY A 104 16.35 3.19 24.43
N SER A 105 16.41 3.01 23.10
CA SER A 105 15.55 2.09 22.35
C SER A 105 16.39 0.89 21.95
N GLU A 106 16.37 -0.18 22.76
CA GLU A 106 17.03 -1.44 22.41
C GLU A 106 16.72 -1.82 20.96
N ALA A 107 17.75 -1.88 20.11
CA ALA A 107 17.69 -2.31 18.71
C ALA A 107 17.29 -3.80 18.56
N SER A 108 16.95 -4.48 19.66
CA SER A 108 16.68 -5.92 19.76
C SER A 108 15.19 -6.28 19.73
N ALA A 109 14.28 -5.35 20.02
CA ALA A 109 12.83 -5.61 20.00
C ALA A 109 12.21 -5.30 18.64
N ALA A 110 11.37 -6.21 18.12
CA ALA A 110 10.58 -5.92 16.92
C ALA A 110 9.67 -4.71 17.22
N PRO A 111 9.52 -3.75 16.29
CA PRO A 111 8.68 -2.58 16.53
C PRO A 111 7.24 -3.02 16.80
N PRO A 112 6.51 -2.34 17.72
CA PRO A 112 5.16 -2.72 18.09
C PRO A 112 4.21 -2.74 16.86
N PRO A 113 3.35 -3.75 16.70
CA PRO A 113 2.46 -3.88 15.54
C PRO A 113 1.58 -2.64 15.30
N GLU A 114 1.17 -1.96 16.36
CA GLU A 114 0.39 -0.73 16.29
C GLU A 114 1.15 0.41 15.58
N ARG A 115 2.44 0.56 15.87
CA ARG A 115 3.29 1.58 15.24
C ARG A 115 3.43 1.31 13.75
N GLU A 116 3.75 0.08 13.39
CA GLU A 116 3.88 -0.33 11.99
C GLU A 116 2.56 -0.12 11.22
N ALA A 117 1.41 -0.35 11.86
CA ALA A 117 0.11 -0.14 11.24
C ALA A 117 -0.22 1.34 11.01
N VAL A 118 0.15 2.22 11.94
CA VAL A 118 0.00 3.68 11.76
C VAL A 118 0.90 4.20 10.64
N LEU A 119 2.17 3.76 10.60
CA LEU A 119 3.10 4.16 9.54
C LEU A 119 2.65 3.66 8.17
N ALA A 120 2.19 2.41 8.07
CA ALA A 120 1.61 1.85 6.86
C ALA A 120 0.39 2.64 6.38
N ALA A 121 -0.52 3.00 7.29
CA ALA A 121 -1.69 3.81 6.98
C ALA A 121 -1.29 5.20 6.46
N LEU A 122 -0.35 5.87 7.14
CA LEU A 122 0.18 7.17 6.73
C LEU A 122 0.82 7.11 5.33
N ASN A 123 1.65 6.10 5.08
CA ASN A 123 2.28 5.90 3.78
C ASN A 123 1.25 5.56 2.70
N GLY A 124 0.24 4.74 2.98
CA GLY A 124 -0.82 4.49 2.00
C GLY A 124 -1.58 5.76 1.60
N VAL A 125 -1.77 6.71 2.53
CA VAL A 125 -2.52 7.96 2.28
C VAL A 125 -1.69 9.02 1.56
N MET A 126 -0.40 9.17 1.90
CA MET A 126 0.45 10.26 1.43
C MET A 126 1.93 9.91 1.27
N GLY A 127 2.24 8.62 1.14
CA GLY A 127 3.62 8.11 1.12
C GLY A 127 4.42 8.52 -0.10
N ASP A 128 3.77 8.83 -1.22
CA ASP A 128 4.40 9.48 -2.38
C ASP A 128 4.94 10.87 -2.03
N ARG A 129 4.18 11.65 -1.28
CA ARG A 129 4.62 12.96 -0.81
C ARG A 129 5.73 12.83 0.22
N LEU A 130 5.62 11.88 1.15
CA LEU A 130 6.68 11.58 2.12
C LEU A 130 7.98 11.21 1.41
N ALA A 131 7.92 10.36 0.40
CA ALA A 131 9.08 9.93 -0.37
C ALA A 131 9.69 11.07 -1.20
N ALA A 132 8.84 11.85 -1.91
CA ALA A 132 9.29 13.00 -2.70
C ALA A 132 9.98 14.06 -1.82
N ASP A 133 9.51 14.23 -0.59
CA ASP A 133 10.13 15.12 0.37
C ASP A 133 11.35 14.46 1.05
N GLY A 134 11.62 13.16 0.91
CA GLY A 134 12.68 12.46 1.65
C GLY A 134 12.41 12.45 3.17
N ASN A 135 11.14 12.36 3.56
CA ASN A 135 10.72 12.31 4.95
C ASN A 135 11.12 10.96 5.58
N PRO A 136 11.69 10.92 6.80
CA PRO A 136 12.04 9.68 7.50
C PRO A 136 10.86 8.71 7.73
N LEU A 137 9.62 9.19 7.66
CA LEU A 137 8.42 8.35 7.78
C LEU A 137 8.07 7.64 6.46
N ALA A 138 8.71 7.99 5.35
CA ALA A 138 8.56 7.26 4.10
C ALA A 138 9.13 5.84 4.30
N LEU A 139 8.27 4.83 4.14
CA LEU A 139 8.69 3.45 4.32
C LEU A 139 9.56 3.00 3.14
N PRO A 140 10.80 2.51 3.37
CA PRO A 140 11.53 1.80 2.33
C PRO A 140 10.85 0.45 2.05
N MET A 141 11.05 -0.10 0.86
CA MET A 141 10.70 -1.49 0.62
C MET A 141 11.68 -2.41 1.34
N GLU A 142 11.19 -3.45 1.99
CA GLU A 142 11.99 -4.43 2.69
C GLU A 142 11.38 -5.82 2.58
N LEU A 143 12.26 -6.83 2.52
CA LEU A 143 11.90 -8.23 2.65
C LEU A 143 12.10 -8.63 4.11
N ARG A 144 11.06 -9.22 4.72
CA ARG A 144 10.97 -9.38 6.17
C ARG A 144 10.54 -10.79 6.57
N GLN A 145 10.98 -11.21 7.75
CA GLN A 145 10.45 -12.35 8.49
C GLN A 145 10.19 -11.92 9.95
N GLN A 146 9.03 -12.31 10.49
CA GLN A 146 8.64 -12.01 11.87
C GLN A 146 8.75 -10.52 12.24
N GLY A 147 8.41 -9.63 11.31
CA GLY A 147 8.50 -8.19 11.55
C GLY A 147 9.92 -7.67 11.64
N ARG A 148 10.90 -8.28 10.98
CA ARG A 148 12.29 -7.81 10.88
C ARG A 148 12.82 -8.01 9.46
N PRO A 149 13.77 -7.19 8.98
CA PRO A 149 14.46 -7.48 7.73
C PRO A 149 15.00 -8.92 7.74
N ILE A 150 14.84 -9.63 6.63
CA ILE A 150 15.31 -11.00 6.51
C ILE A 150 16.84 -11.02 6.58
N ASP A 151 17.39 -11.90 7.40
CA ASP A 151 18.81 -12.20 7.46
C ASP A 151 19.03 -13.58 6.84
N LEU A 152 19.48 -13.60 5.58
CA LEU A 152 19.67 -14.84 4.84
C LEU A 152 20.78 -15.70 5.43
N ALA A 153 21.81 -15.09 6.02
CA ALA A 153 22.90 -15.83 6.66
C ALA A 153 22.39 -16.55 7.92
N ALA A 154 21.63 -15.85 8.77
CA ALA A 154 21.01 -16.45 9.94
C ALA A 154 19.97 -17.52 9.56
N LEU A 155 19.18 -17.28 8.52
CA LEU A 155 18.18 -18.23 8.00
C LEU A 155 18.83 -19.51 7.45
N GLY A 156 19.97 -19.38 6.76
CA GLY A 156 20.77 -20.51 6.32
C GLY A 156 21.38 -21.28 7.50
N ALA A 157 21.97 -20.57 8.46
CA ALA A 157 22.59 -21.17 9.64
C ALA A 157 21.60 -21.91 10.56
N SER A 158 20.35 -21.45 10.63
CA SER A 158 19.29 -22.10 11.41
C SER A 158 18.73 -23.37 10.73
N GLY A 159 19.05 -23.60 9.45
CA GLY A 159 18.49 -24.70 8.67
C GLY A 159 17.01 -24.53 8.32
N GLN A 160 16.45 -23.33 8.47
CA GLN A 160 15.04 -23.05 8.20
C GLN A 160 14.78 -22.63 6.75
N ALA A 161 15.82 -22.29 5.98
CA ALA A 161 15.72 -22.08 4.54
C ALA A 161 15.41 -23.39 3.81
N THR A 162 14.28 -23.45 3.13
CA THR A 162 13.94 -24.58 2.24
C THR A 162 14.14 -24.18 0.78
N GLY A 163 14.11 -25.16 -0.12
CA GLY A 163 14.07 -24.89 -1.57
C GLY A 163 12.76 -24.26 -2.05
N LYS A 164 11.75 -24.09 -1.18
CA LYS A 164 10.43 -23.55 -1.53
C LYS A 164 10.24 -22.16 -0.95
N VAL A 165 10.36 -21.13 -1.78
CA VAL A 165 10.23 -19.73 -1.35
C VAL A 165 8.79 -19.25 -1.56
N LEU A 166 8.16 -18.70 -0.52
CA LEU A 166 6.85 -18.07 -0.60
C LEU A 166 6.97 -16.57 -0.34
N LEU A 167 6.74 -15.74 -1.33
CA LEU A 167 6.72 -14.29 -1.18
C LEU A 167 5.29 -13.78 -0.92
N LEU A 168 5.10 -12.98 0.12
CA LEU A 168 3.79 -12.45 0.52
C LEU A 168 3.72 -10.93 0.39
N LEU A 169 2.79 -10.42 -0.41
CA LEU A 169 2.59 -8.99 -0.63
C LEU A 169 1.24 -8.51 -0.12
N HIS A 170 1.26 -7.60 0.85
CA HIS A 170 0.05 -7.01 1.43
C HIS A 170 -0.57 -5.91 0.54
N GLY A 171 -1.79 -5.49 0.91
CA GLY A 171 -2.54 -4.42 0.25
C GLY A 171 -2.24 -3.00 0.74
N LEU A 172 -3.00 -2.04 0.20
CA LEU A 172 -2.92 -0.61 0.54
C LEU A 172 -3.14 -0.36 2.04
N CYS A 173 -2.37 0.57 2.62
CA CYS A 173 -2.42 0.93 4.04
C CYS A 173 -2.18 -0.26 5.00
N MET A 174 -1.51 -1.31 4.51
CA MET A 174 -1.11 -2.46 5.32
C MET A 174 0.41 -2.58 5.45
N ASN A 175 0.86 -3.49 6.31
CA ASN A 175 2.24 -3.94 6.45
C ASN A 175 2.32 -5.49 6.53
N ASP A 176 3.55 -6.01 6.60
CA ASP A 176 3.88 -7.43 6.70
C ASP A 176 3.22 -8.13 7.90
N LEU A 177 3.15 -7.48 9.07
CA LEU A 177 2.58 -8.07 10.28
C LEU A 177 1.07 -8.30 10.19
N GLN A 178 0.38 -7.63 9.26
CA GLN A 178 -1.08 -7.73 9.11
C GLN A 178 -1.54 -8.96 8.32
N TRP A 179 -0.61 -9.79 7.83
CA TRP A 179 -0.92 -11.16 7.40
C TRP A 179 -1.39 -12.02 8.58
N GLN A 180 -0.87 -11.78 9.78
CA GLN A 180 -1.40 -12.37 11.01
C GLN A 180 -2.72 -11.68 11.39
N ARG A 181 -3.82 -12.40 11.23
CA ARG A 181 -5.17 -11.89 11.47
C ARG A 181 -6.06 -12.96 12.08
N ALA A 182 -6.77 -12.59 13.15
CA ALA A 182 -7.69 -13.49 13.86
C ALA A 182 -7.08 -14.85 14.25
N GLY A 183 -5.78 -14.88 14.56
CA GLY A 183 -5.05 -16.09 14.90
C GLY A 183 -4.54 -16.91 13.71
N HIS A 184 -4.70 -16.40 12.49
CA HIS A 184 -4.35 -17.08 11.25
C HIS A 184 -3.36 -16.26 10.41
N ASP A 185 -2.45 -16.96 9.72
CA ASP A 185 -1.59 -16.41 8.67
C ASP A 185 -1.44 -17.48 7.57
N HIS A 186 -1.83 -17.14 6.34
CA HIS A 186 -1.73 -18.04 5.19
C HIS A 186 -0.27 -18.45 4.90
N GLY A 187 0.69 -17.55 5.06
CA GLY A 187 2.11 -17.86 4.90
C GLY A 187 2.60 -18.88 5.93
N ALA A 188 2.22 -18.70 7.20
CA ALA A 188 2.56 -19.65 8.26
C ALA A 188 1.88 -21.01 8.05
N LEU A 189 0.63 -21.03 7.58
CA LEU A 189 -0.06 -22.27 7.21
C LEU A 189 0.68 -23.00 6.09
N LEU A 190 1.03 -22.32 5.01
CA LEU A 190 1.71 -22.92 3.85
C LEU A 190 3.12 -23.40 4.19
N ALA A 191 3.80 -22.71 5.11
CA ALA A 191 5.07 -23.18 5.66
C ALA A 191 4.92 -24.51 6.39
N LYS A 192 3.91 -24.61 7.26
CA LYS A 192 3.63 -25.80 8.05
C LYS A 192 3.17 -26.98 7.20
N GLU A 193 2.23 -26.76 6.28
CA GLU A 193 1.56 -27.85 5.56
C GLU A 193 2.34 -28.28 4.30
N LEU A 194 3.07 -27.38 3.65
CA LEU A 194 3.73 -27.63 2.36
C LEU A 194 5.25 -27.38 2.36
N GLY A 195 5.82 -26.94 3.49
CA GLY A 195 7.25 -26.74 3.64
C GLY A 195 7.80 -25.49 2.96
N TYR A 196 6.97 -24.47 2.71
CA TYR A 196 7.46 -23.17 2.23
C TYR A 196 8.26 -22.41 3.30
N THR A 197 9.17 -21.56 2.86
CA THR A 197 9.80 -20.51 3.68
C THR A 197 9.16 -19.16 3.34
N PRO A 198 8.31 -18.59 4.21
CA PRO A 198 7.64 -17.32 3.96
C PRO A 198 8.60 -16.13 4.03
N VAL A 199 8.46 -15.21 3.09
CA VAL A 199 9.14 -13.91 3.04
C VAL A 199 8.07 -12.84 2.80
N TYR A 200 7.94 -11.89 3.72
CA TYR A 200 6.91 -10.87 3.66
C TYR A 200 7.49 -9.57 3.13
N VAL A 201 6.77 -8.91 2.22
CA VAL A 201 7.18 -7.61 1.70
C VAL A 201 6.53 -6.51 2.52
N ARG A 202 7.33 -5.57 3.02
CA ARG A 202 6.86 -4.28 3.53
C ARG A 202 7.24 -3.21 2.53
N TYR A 203 6.32 -2.31 2.19
CA TYR A 203 6.59 -1.27 1.20
C TYR A 203 5.68 -0.05 1.37
N ASN A 204 6.05 1.06 0.72
CA ASN A 204 5.25 2.28 0.67
C ASN A 204 4.12 2.16 -0.34
N THR A 205 2.95 1.74 0.17
CA THR A 205 1.70 1.61 -0.61
C THR A 205 1.17 2.94 -1.17
N GLY A 206 1.76 4.08 -0.79
CA GLY A 206 1.42 5.39 -1.35
C GLY A 206 2.13 5.70 -2.67
N LEU A 207 3.20 4.99 -3.03
CA LEU A 207 3.87 5.16 -4.31
C LEU A 207 3.04 4.55 -5.45
N HIS A 208 3.35 4.96 -6.69
CA HIS A 208 2.80 4.29 -7.86
C HIS A 208 3.11 2.79 -7.81
N THR A 209 2.12 2.00 -8.19
CA THR A 209 2.21 0.54 -8.32
C THR A 209 3.39 0.12 -9.19
N SER A 210 3.66 0.86 -10.28
CA SER A 210 4.80 0.61 -11.17
C SER A 210 6.15 0.93 -10.57
N VAL A 211 6.22 1.96 -9.71
CA VAL A 211 7.45 2.30 -8.97
C VAL A 211 7.77 1.21 -7.96
N ASN A 212 6.77 0.77 -7.18
CA ASN A 212 6.93 -0.36 -6.27
C ASN A 212 7.27 -1.65 -7.04
N GLY A 213 6.62 -1.92 -8.17
CA GLY A 213 6.88 -3.10 -8.99
C GLY A 213 8.33 -3.20 -9.45
N ARG A 214 8.91 -2.09 -9.92
CA ARG A 214 10.32 -2.04 -10.34
C ARG A 214 11.29 -2.32 -9.20
N GLU A 215 11.09 -1.69 -8.04
CA GLU A 215 11.94 -1.93 -6.86
C GLU A 215 11.83 -3.39 -6.40
N LEU A 216 10.61 -3.93 -6.39
CA LEU A 216 10.36 -5.32 -6.02
C LEU A 216 11.05 -6.30 -6.96
N ALA A 217 10.99 -6.07 -8.27
CA ALA A 217 11.64 -6.93 -9.26
C ALA A 217 13.15 -7.08 -8.97
N GLY A 218 13.83 -5.96 -8.70
CA GLY A 218 15.24 -5.98 -8.30
C GLY A 218 15.48 -6.71 -6.98
N ARG A 219 14.60 -6.55 -5.98
CA ARG A 219 14.73 -7.24 -4.69
C ARG A 219 14.50 -8.74 -4.78
N ILE A 220 13.58 -9.20 -5.64
CA ILE A 220 13.36 -10.63 -5.88
C ILE A 220 14.60 -11.24 -6.56
N GLU A 221 15.18 -10.56 -7.55
CA GLU A 221 16.42 -11.02 -8.21
C GLU A 221 17.53 -11.24 -7.17
N THR A 222 17.81 -10.25 -6.31
CA THR A 222 18.81 -10.38 -5.25
C THR A 222 18.45 -11.48 -4.25
N LEU A 223 17.17 -11.54 -3.81
CA LEU A 223 16.71 -12.55 -2.85
C LEU A 223 16.96 -13.97 -3.33
N LEU A 224 16.61 -14.27 -4.59
CA LEU A 224 16.74 -15.64 -5.11
C LEU A 224 18.18 -15.98 -5.48
N ALA A 225 18.99 -15.00 -5.88
CA ALA A 225 20.42 -15.19 -6.13
C ALA A 225 21.18 -15.53 -4.84
N ASP A 226 20.82 -14.88 -3.74
CA ASP A 226 21.47 -15.04 -2.43
C ASP A 226 20.75 -16.05 -1.51
N TRP A 227 19.77 -16.79 -2.03
CA TRP A 227 18.99 -17.72 -1.21
C TRP A 227 19.90 -18.83 -0.65
N PRO A 228 19.79 -19.20 0.66
CA PRO A 228 20.79 -20.05 1.30
C PRO A 228 20.91 -21.48 0.76
N VAL A 229 19.87 -21.96 0.07
CA VAL A 229 19.80 -23.29 -0.54
C VAL A 229 19.30 -23.16 -1.99
N PRO A 230 19.51 -24.16 -2.87
CA PRO A 230 18.96 -24.08 -4.22
C PRO A 230 17.43 -23.93 -4.22
N VAL A 231 16.94 -22.86 -4.84
CA VAL A 231 15.50 -22.62 -5.02
C VAL A 231 14.94 -23.61 -6.04
N GLN A 232 13.98 -24.41 -5.60
CA GLN A 232 13.25 -25.42 -6.36
C GLN A 232 11.86 -24.94 -6.75
N GLU A 233 11.20 -24.18 -5.88
CA GLU A 233 9.89 -23.58 -6.15
C GLU A 233 9.88 -22.12 -5.68
N PHE A 234 9.37 -21.22 -6.51
CA PHE A 234 9.10 -19.84 -6.14
C PHE A 234 7.62 -19.52 -6.36
N THR A 235 6.90 -19.28 -5.26
CA THR A 235 5.47 -18.97 -5.27
C THR A 235 5.24 -17.60 -4.66
N VAL A 236 4.26 -16.87 -5.19
CA VAL A 236 3.87 -15.56 -4.67
C VAL A 236 2.39 -15.57 -4.28
N LEU A 237 2.10 -15.11 -3.07
CA LEU A 237 0.75 -14.87 -2.58
C LEU A 237 0.55 -13.36 -2.36
N VAL A 238 -0.41 -12.78 -3.07
CA VAL A 238 -0.65 -11.34 -3.03
C VAL A 238 -2.05 -11.01 -2.57
N HIS A 239 -2.21 -9.93 -1.82
CA HIS A 239 -3.51 -9.42 -1.40
C HIS A 239 -3.74 -8.01 -1.95
N SER A 240 -4.94 -7.78 -2.50
CA SER A 240 -5.38 -6.45 -2.91
C SER A 240 -4.38 -5.77 -3.86
N MET A 241 -3.96 -4.52 -3.55
CA MET A 241 -2.92 -3.76 -4.25
C MET A 241 -1.64 -4.54 -4.52
N GLY A 242 -1.24 -5.47 -3.64
CA GLY A 242 -0.02 -6.27 -3.80
C GLY A 242 0.01 -7.05 -5.12
N GLY A 243 -1.16 -7.42 -5.65
CA GLY A 243 -1.23 -8.10 -6.95
C GLY A 243 -0.98 -7.19 -8.15
N LEU A 244 -1.29 -5.90 -8.05
CA LEU A 244 -0.92 -4.93 -9.09
C LEU A 244 0.59 -4.68 -9.08
N VAL A 245 1.15 -4.53 -7.87
CA VAL A 245 2.61 -4.39 -7.68
C VAL A 245 3.35 -5.61 -8.23
N MET A 246 2.88 -6.82 -7.95
CA MET A 246 3.51 -8.05 -8.47
C MET A 246 3.40 -8.18 -9.98
N ARG A 247 2.25 -7.86 -10.59
CA ARG A 247 2.11 -7.83 -12.05
C ARG A 247 3.09 -6.85 -12.69
N SER A 248 3.26 -5.68 -12.09
CA SER A 248 4.26 -4.71 -12.52
C SER A 248 5.69 -5.24 -12.37
N ALA A 249 5.99 -5.91 -11.25
CA ALA A 249 7.30 -6.54 -11.03
C ALA A 249 7.63 -7.59 -12.09
N CYS A 250 6.66 -8.44 -12.45
CA CYS A 250 6.84 -9.43 -13.53
C CYS A 250 7.16 -8.76 -14.87
N GLN A 251 6.43 -7.68 -15.22
CA GLN A 251 6.70 -6.93 -16.45
C GLN A 251 8.11 -6.32 -16.43
N HIS A 252 8.49 -5.66 -15.33
CA HIS A 252 9.82 -5.08 -15.20
C HIS A 252 10.94 -6.13 -15.24
N ALA A 253 10.73 -7.31 -14.66
CA ALA A 253 11.68 -8.41 -14.71
C ALA A 253 11.84 -8.98 -16.12
N ALA A 254 10.75 -9.15 -16.86
CA ALA A 254 10.78 -9.56 -18.25
C ALA A 254 11.53 -8.55 -19.12
N ASP A 255 11.21 -7.26 -19.00
CA ASP A 255 11.87 -6.18 -19.74
C ASP A 255 13.36 -6.06 -19.41
N ALA A 256 13.75 -6.31 -18.16
CA ALA A 256 15.13 -6.23 -17.70
C ALA A 256 15.92 -7.55 -17.87
N GLY A 257 15.30 -8.63 -18.37
CA GLY A 257 15.95 -9.94 -18.51
C GLY A 257 16.38 -10.57 -17.18
N GLN A 258 15.67 -10.28 -16.10
CA GLN A 258 15.95 -10.84 -14.77
C GLN A 258 15.63 -12.34 -14.74
N GLN A 259 16.46 -13.11 -14.02
CA GLN A 259 16.40 -14.57 -14.08
C GLN A 259 15.22 -15.14 -13.27
N TRP A 260 14.79 -14.44 -12.21
CA TRP A 260 13.74 -14.95 -11.32
C TRP A 260 12.41 -15.17 -12.02
N ILE A 261 12.09 -14.44 -13.11
CA ILE A 261 10.79 -14.57 -13.80
C ILE A 261 10.60 -15.98 -14.36
N GLY A 262 11.68 -16.63 -14.83
CA GLY A 262 11.65 -18.02 -15.29
C GLY A 262 11.57 -19.06 -14.18
N ARG A 263 11.67 -18.63 -12.90
CA ARG A 263 11.52 -19.49 -11.71
C ARG A 263 10.17 -19.32 -11.03
N LEU A 264 9.36 -18.33 -11.41
CA LEU A 264 8.06 -18.09 -10.79
C LEU A 264 7.06 -19.16 -11.24
N ASP A 265 6.73 -20.10 -10.35
CA ASP A 265 5.84 -21.21 -10.68
C ASP A 265 4.36 -20.81 -10.56
N LYS A 266 4.01 -20.19 -9.43
CA LYS A 266 2.63 -19.96 -9.02
C LYS A 266 2.45 -18.54 -8.47
N LEU A 267 1.38 -17.88 -8.89
CA LEU A 267 1.00 -16.55 -8.43
C LEU A 267 -0.47 -16.53 -8.03
N VAL A 268 -0.75 -16.35 -6.75
CA VAL A 268 -2.11 -16.39 -6.20
C VAL A 268 -2.56 -15.00 -5.77
N PHE A 269 -3.63 -14.50 -6.39
CA PHE A 269 -4.25 -13.20 -6.14
C PHE A 269 -5.43 -13.32 -5.17
N LEU A 270 -5.36 -12.61 -4.04
CA LEU A 270 -6.46 -12.49 -3.08
C LEU A 270 -7.13 -11.12 -3.20
N GLY A 271 -8.26 -11.06 -3.92
CA GLY A 271 -9.08 -9.86 -4.04
C GLY A 271 -8.36 -8.70 -4.73
N THR A 272 -7.46 -8.96 -5.68
CA THR A 272 -6.71 -7.90 -6.37
C THR A 272 -7.63 -7.08 -7.29
N PRO A 273 -7.67 -5.74 -7.20
CA PRO A 273 -8.49 -4.91 -8.08
C PRO A 273 -7.83 -4.73 -9.45
N HIS A 274 -7.79 -5.79 -10.27
CA HIS A 274 -7.10 -5.79 -11.57
C HIS A 274 -7.56 -4.68 -12.51
N HIS A 275 -8.86 -4.38 -12.47
CA HIS A 275 -9.53 -3.35 -13.28
C HIS A 275 -10.08 -2.20 -12.42
N GLY A 276 -9.53 -2.04 -11.21
CA GLY A 276 -10.03 -1.10 -10.23
C GLY A 276 -11.41 -1.47 -9.69
N ALA A 277 -12.18 -0.49 -9.26
CA ALA A 277 -13.52 -0.69 -8.72
C ALA A 277 -14.52 0.25 -9.38
N PRO A 278 -15.55 -0.23 -10.12
CA PRO A 278 -16.62 0.61 -10.62
C PRO A 278 -17.63 0.81 -9.49
N LEU A 279 -17.35 1.72 -8.55
CA LEU A 279 -18.36 2.28 -7.65
C LEU A 279 -18.37 3.79 -7.84
N GLU A 280 -19.17 4.22 -8.81
CA GLU A 280 -19.60 5.58 -9.09
C GLU A 280 -18.73 6.71 -8.52
N ARG A 281 -17.77 7.17 -9.33
CA ARG A 281 -17.55 8.60 -9.65
C ARG A 281 -17.56 9.63 -8.50
N ALA A 282 -17.34 9.26 -7.25
CA ALA A 282 -17.22 10.13 -6.08
C ALA A 282 -16.29 9.47 -5.06
N GLY A 283 -15.65 10.24 -4.17
CA GLY A 283 -14.57 9.78 -3.28
C GLY A 283 -14.88 8.64 -2.30
N ASN A 284 -16.09 8.09 -2.30
CA ASN A 284 -16.62 7.13 -1.33
C ASN A 284 -15.79 5.83 -1.23
N TRP A 285 -15.20 5.36 -2.33
CA TRP A 285 -14.39 4.14 -2.31
C TRP A 285 -13.04 4.34 -1.64
N VAL A 286 -12.42 5.52 -1.79
CA VAL A 286 -11.21 5.89 -1.05
C VAL A 286 -11.53 5.94 0.45
N ASP A 287 -12.67 6.52 0.82
CA ASP A 287 -13.15 6.52 2.21
C ASP A 287 -13.42 5.10 2.72
N ALA A 288 -13.83 4.16 1.86
CA ALA A 288 -14.00 2.75 2.22
C ALA A 288 -12.66 2.05 2.48
N ILE A 289 -11.65 2.24 1.62
CA ILE A 289 -10.31 1.69 1.86
C ILE A 289 -9.68 2.29 3.11
N LEU A 290 -9.70 3.62 3.23
CA LEU A 290 -9.20 4.30 4.42
C LEU A 290 -10.05 3.98 5.65
N GLY A 291 -11.32 3.64 5.48
CA GLY A 291 -12.22 3.19 6.54
C GLY A 291 -12.06 1.71 6.93
N SER A 292 -11.28 0.93 6.18
CA SER A 292 -11.23 -0.53 6.31
C SER A 292 -10.51 -1.00 7.58
N THR A 293 -9.48 -0.27 8.02
CA THR A 293 -8.74 -0.57 9.24
C THR A 293 -8.93 0.52 10.31
N PRO A 294 -8.80 0.19 11.61
CA PRO A 294 -8.79 1.20 12.67
C PRO A 294 -7.70 2.26 12.51
N TRP A 295 -6.59 1.92 11.85
CA TRP A 295 -5.39 2.75 11.72
C TRP A 295 -5.46 3.74 10.56
N SER A 296 -6.12 3.36 9.47
CA SER A 296 -6.33 4.22 8.31
C SER A 296 -7.51 5.19 8.48
N ARG A 297 -8.50 4.83 9.33
CA ARG A 297 -9.72 5.63 9.55
C ARG A 297 -9.49 7.10 9.90
N PRO A 298 -8.55 7.45 10.82
CA PRO A 298 -8.28 8.85 11.15
C PRO A 298 -7.83 9.68 9.94
N PHE A 299 -7.23 9.03 8.94
CA PHE A 299 -6.71 9.67 7.74
C PHE A 299 -7.73 9.72 6.60
N ALA A 300 -8.94 9.17 6.75
CA ALA A 300 -9.98 9.19 5.71
C ALA A 300 -10.30 10.62 5.25
N ARG A 301 -10.32 11.59 6.17
CA ARG A 301 -10.54 13.02 5.85
C ARG A 301 -9.38 13.68 5.10
N LEU A 302 -8.17 13.12 5.18
CA LEU A 302 -7.03 13.50 4.34
C LEU A 302 -7.07 12.82 2.97
N GLY A 303 -8.06 11.96 2.70
CA GLY A 303 -8.25 11.26 1.43
C GLY A 303 -8.45 12.17 0.21
N GLN A 304 -8.57 13.49 0.39
CA GLN A 304 -8.45 14.47 -0.72
C GLN A 304 -7.01 14.55 -1.27
N LEU A 305 -5.99 14.20 -0.47
CA LEU A 305 -4.58 14.19 -0.86
C LEU A 305 -4.17 12.98 -1.73
N ARG A 306 -5.07 11.99 -1.91
CA ARG A 306 -4.94 10.75 -2.71
C ARG A 306 -3.51 10.50 -3.19
N SER A 307 -2.77 9.68 -2.44
CA SER A 307 -1.46 9.19 -2.86
C SER A 307 -1.51 8.60 -4.27
N ALA A 308 -0.35 8.57 -4.93
CA ALA A 308 -0.16 7.90 -6.21
C ALA A 308 -0.73 6.47 -6.21
N GLY A 309 -0.46 5.69 -5.16
CA GLY A 309 -0.99 4.33 -5.00
C GLY A 309 -2.51 4.28 -4.98
N ILE A 310 -3.18 5.17 -4.23
CA ILE A 310 -4.65 5.26 -4.22
C ILE A 310 -5.20 5.60 -5.62
N THR A 311 -4.54 6.51 -6.35
CA THR A 311 -4.98 6.89 -7.69
C THR A 311 -4.81 5.77 -8.72
N ASP A 312 -3.74 4.99 -8.61
CA ASP A 312 -3.46 3.85 -9.49
C ASP A 312 -4.53 2.77 -9.40
N LEU A 313 -5.04 2.51 -8.18
CA LEU A 313 -6.10 1.53 -7.98
C LEU A 313 -7.43 1.90 -8.67
N ARG A 314 -7.62 3.15 -9.10
CA ARG A 314 -8.86 3.58 -9.78
C ARG A 314 -9.13 2.73 -11.02
N TYR A 315 -8.09 2.47 -11.80
CA TYR A 315 -8.18 1.60 -12.96
C TYR A 315 -7.37 0.31 -12.77
N GLY A 316 -6.44 0.25 -11.82
CA GLY A 316 -5.53 -0.88 -11.67
C GLY A 316 -4.28 -0.67 -12.53
N HIS A 317 -3.65 0.50 -12.39
CA HIS A 317 -2.40 0.82 -13.08
C HIS A 317 -1.32 -0.18 -12.67
N VAL A 318 -0.46 -0.53 -13.62
CA VAL A 318 0.64 -1.48 -13.43
C VAL A 318 1.89 -1.06 -14.22
N GLN A 319 1.76 -0.09 -15.12
CA GLN A 319 2.86 0.42 -15.95
C GLN A 319 3.04 1.93 -15.73
N ASP A 320 4.25 2.42 -15.94
CA ASP A 320 4.56 3.85 -15.89
C ASP A 320 3.72 4.67 -16.87
N ALA A 321 3.54 4.13 -18.09
CA ALA A 321 2.77 4.77 -19.14
C ALA A 321 1.29 5.00 -18.77
N ASP A 322 0.77 4.28 -17.77
CA ASP A 322 -0.61 4.41 -17.31
C ASP A 322 -0.88 5.75 -16.61
N TRP A 323 0.14 6.37 -16.01
CA TRP A 323 0.00 7.59 -15.21
C TRP A 323 0.92 8.74 -15.65
N GLN A 324 2.05 8.46 -16.30
CA GLN A 324 2.97 9.51 -16.75
C GLN A 324 2.29 10.45 -17.75
N GLY A 325 2.53 11.76 -17.60
CA GLY A 325 1.93 12.79 -18.45
C GLY A 325 0.43 13.04 -18.20
N HIS A 326 -0.18 12.38 -17.20
CA HIS A 326 -1.59 12.53 -16.87
C HIS A 326 -1.78 13.20 -15.50
N ASP A 327 -2.76 14.11 -15.42
CA ASP A 327 -3.20 14.64 -14.12
C ASP A 327 -4.04 13.58 -13.39
N ARG A 328 -3.47 13.01 -12.33
CA ARG A 328 -4.09 11.95 -11.51
C ARG A 328 -5.42 12.35 -10.85
N PHE A 329 -5.67 13.65 -10.67
CA PHE A 329 -6.91 14.17 -10.09
C PHE A 329 -7.98 14.44 -11.14
N ARG A 330 -7.57 14.70 -12.39
CA ARG A 330 -8.49 14.84 -13.50
C ARG A 330 -9.15 13.51 -13.84
N ARG A 331 -10.41 13.55 -14.24
CA ARG A 331 -11.11 12.39 -14.78
C ARG A 331 -10.74 12.25 -16.24
N SER A 332 -10.20 11.09 -16.60
CA SER A 332 -9.99 10.66 -17.97
C SER A 332 -10.60 9.27 -18.17
N PRO A 333 -10.97 8.90 -19.41
CA PRO A 333 -11.22 7.50 -19.76
C PRO A 333 -10.02 6.62 -19.37
N ASP A 334 -10.27 5.32 -19.21
CA ASP A 334 -9.19 4.35 -19.08
C ASP A 334 -8.39 4.33 -20.39
N LYS A 335 -7.09 4.63 -20.29
CA LYS A 335 -6.13 4.71 -21.40
C LYS A 335 -4.95 3.75 -21.21
N ARG A 336 -5.04 2.87 -20.21
CA ARG A 336 -3.96 1.93 -19.90
C ARG A 336 -3.66 1.07 -21.12
N GLN A 337 -2.42 0.68 -21.26
CA GLN A 337 -2.08 -0.36 -22.20
C GLN A 337 -2.44 -1.72 -21.58
N PRO A 338 -3.02 -2.66 -22.35
CA PRO A 338 -3.21 -4.02 -21.88
C PRO A 338 -1.90 -4.64 -21.41
N LEU A 339 -1.93 -5.27 -20.23
CA LEU A 339 -0.84 -6.09 -19.71
C LEU A 339 -1.42 -7.45 -19.30
N PRO A 340 -1.11 -8.54 -20.01
CA PRO A 340 -1.62 -9.87 -19.66
C PRO A 340 -1.05 -10.36 -18.31
N LEU A 341 -1.47 -11.57 -17.91
CA LEU A 341 -0.79 -12.30 -16.84
C LEU A 341 0.59 -12.77 -17.33
N PRO A 342 1.58 -12.93 -16.44
CA PRO A 342 2.92 -13.37 -16.84
C PRO A 342 2.88 -14.75 -17.51
N ASP A 343 3.60 -14.87 -18.64
CA ASP A 343 3.68 -16.11 -19.40
C ASP A 343 4.38 -17.21 -18.62
N GLY A 344 3.91 -18.45 -18.76
CA GLY A 344 4.49 -19.62 -18.10
C GLY A 344 4.18 -19.75 -16.60
N VAL A 345 3.47 -18.80 -15.99
CA VAL A 345 3.15 -18.80 -14.56
C VAL A 345 1.72 -19.29 -14.31
N ALA A 346 1.54 -20.24 -13.40
CA ALA A 346 0.21 -20.65 -12.94
C ALA A 346 -0.42 -19.55 -12.07
N CYS A 347 -1.31 -18.77 -12.67
CA CYS A 347 -2.01 -17.68 -12.00
C CYS A 347 -3.37 -18.14 -11.44
N PHE A 348 -3.65 -17.77 -10.18
CA PHE A 348 -4.87 -18.13 -9.46
C PHE A 348 -5.57 -16.89 -8.91
N ALA A 349 -6.90 -16.85 -8.96
CA ALA A 349 -7.69 -15.71 -8.49
C ALA A 349 -8.71 -16.13 -7.43
N VAL A 350 -8.61 -15.52 -6.26
CA VAL A 350 -9.64 -15.58 -5.21
C VAL A 350 -10.39 -14.26 -5.20
N ALA A 351 -11.68 -14.31 -5.47
CA ALA A 351 -12.59 -13.18 -5.38
C ALA A 351 -13.58 -13.41 -4.23
N ALA A 352 -14.04 -12.33 -3.60
CA ALA A 352 -15.05 -12.40 -2.55
C ALA A 352 -16.24 -11.48 -2.84
N THR A 353 -17.37 -11.81 -2.22
CA THR A 353 -18.59 -11.00 -2.26
C THR A 353 -19.26 -10.98 -0.90
N LEU A 354 -19.82 -9.82 -0.53
CA LEU A 354 -20.67 -9.67 0.64
C LEU A 354 -22.04 -10.35 0.46
N ALA A 355 -22.41 -10.76 -0.75
CA ALA A 355 -23.61 -11.54 -1.00
C ALA A 355 -23.53 -12.88 -0.27
N ARG A 356 -24.62 -13.27 0.41
CA ARG A 356 -24.67 -14.50 1.23
C ARG A 356 -24.67 -15.78 0.41
N GLN A 357 -25.13 -15.71 -0.84
CA GLN A 357 -25.29 -16.84 -1.76
C GLN A 357 -25.13 -16.35 -3.21
N ARG A 358 -24.96 -17.30 -4.13
CA ARG A 358 -24.85 -17.03 -5.57
C ARG A 358 -26.09 -16.29 -6.07
N SER A 359 -25.89 -15.12 -6.64
CA SER A 359 -26.92 -14.30 -7.24
C SER A 359 -26.26 -13.38 -8.27
N PRO A 360 -26.54 -13.55 -9.58
CA PRO A 360 -25.91 -12.76 -10.64
C PRO A 360 -26.10 -11.24 -10.48
N LEU A 361 -27.23 -10.82 -9.90
CA LEU A 361 -27.53 -9.42 -9.64
C LEU A 361 -26.78 -8.90 -8.41
N ALA A 362 -26.69 -9.70 -7.34
CA ALA A 362 -25.96 -9.33 -6.14
C ALA A 362 -24.44 -9.36 -6.36
N GLU A 363 -23.91 -10.30 -7.13
CA GLU A 363 -22.49 -10.42 -7.48
C GLU A 363 -22.00 -9.24 -8.34
N ARG A 364 -22.87 -8.70 -9.20
CA ARG A 364 -22.59 -7.48 -9.98
C ARG A 364 -22.57 -6.21 -9.13
N LEU A 365 -23.33 -6.17 -8.03
CA LEU A 365 -23.53 -4.97 -7.21
C LEU A 365 -22.73 -4.98 -5.90
N LEU A 366 -22.43 -6.15 -5.36
CA LEU A 366 -21.78 -6.37 -4.07
C LEU A 366 -20.48 -7.14 -4.30
N GLY A 367 -19.37 -6.42 -4.43
CA GLY A 367 -18.03 -6.99 -4.26
C GLY A 367 -17.76 -7.41 -2.82
N ASP A 368 -16.50 -7.48 -2.43
CA ASP A 368 -16.08 -7.80 -1.05
C ASP A 368 -16.13 -6.57 -0.10
N GLY A 369 -16.81 -5.50 -0.53
CA GLY A 369 -16.86 -4.20 0.15
C GLY A 369 -15.82 -3.20 -0.34
N LEU A 370 -14.77 -3.64 -1.05
CA LEU A 370 -13.77 -2.78 -1.67
C LEU A 370 -13.56 -3.09 -3.15
N VAL A 371 -13.45 -4.37 -3.50
CA VAL A 371 -13.12 -4.82 -4.84
C VAL A 371 -14.33 -5.53 -5.46
N PRO A 372 -14.79 -5.06 -6.63
CA PRO A 372 -15.87 -5.69 -7.38
C PRO A 372 -15.44 -7.06 -7.91
N LEU A 373 -16.38 -8.01 -7.90
CA LEU A 373 -16.10 -9.41 -8.21
C LEU A 373 -15.45 -9.61 -9.59
N ALA A 374 -15.98 -8.93 -10.62
CA ALA A 374 -15.43 -8.98 -11.98
C ALA A 374 -13.97 -8.52 -12.03
N SER A 375 -13.63 -7.44 -11.31
CA SER A 375 -12.27 -6.92 -11.24
C SER A 375 -11.33 -7.91 -10.54
N ALA A 376 -11.76 -8.52 -9.42
CA ALA A 376 -10.98 -9.54 -8.73
C ALA A 376 -10.75 -10.81 -9.55
N LEU A 377 -11.68 -11.15 -10.45
CA LEU A 377 -11.55 -12.28 -11.39
C LEU A 377 -10.87 -11.87 -12.72
N GLY A 378 -10.37 -10.65 -12.83
CA GLY A 378 -9.69 -10.16 -14.04
C GLY A 378 -10.60 -9.96 -15.25
N GLN A 379 -11.93 -9.96 -15.06
CA GLN A 379 -12.92 -9.83 -16.12
C GLN A 379 -13.07 -8.36 -16.55
N HIS A 380 -13.10 -8.13 -17.85
CA HIS A 380 -13.24 -6.79 -18.42
C HIS A 380 -14.15 -6.81 -19.66
N GLU A 381 -14.87 -5.73 -19.92
CA GLU A 381 -15.75 -5.61 -21.10
C GLU A 381 -14.96 -5.58 -22.42
N GLN A 382 -13.82 -4.89 -22.42
CA GLN A 382 -12.88 -4.90 -23.53
C GLN A 382 -11.99 -6.16 -23.45
N PRO A 383 -12.02 -7.07 -24.45
CA PRO A 383 -11.30 -8.34 -24.39
C PRO A 383 -9.79 -8.21 -24.21
N ALA A 384 -9.17 -7.16 -24.78
CA ALA A 384 -7.73 -6.94 -24.69
C ALA A 384 -7.26 -6.77 -23.23
N HIS A 385 -8.11 -6.24 -22.35
CA HIS A 385 -7.79 -6.06 -20.92
C HIS A 385 -8.16 -7.27 -20.06
N ALA A 386 -8.91 -8.25 -20.58
CA ALA A 386 -9.33 -9.39 -19.78
C ALA A 386 -8.12 -10.26 -19.40
N LEU A 387 -8.00 -10.59 -18.11
CA LEU A 387 -6.96 -11.49 -17.61
C LEU A 387 -7.48 -12.92 -17.62
N VAL A 388 -6.75 -13.81 -18.27
CA VAL A 388 -7.19 -15.19 -18.51
C VAL A 388 -6.75 -16.10 -17.36
N PHE A 389 -7.57 -16.17 -16.32
CA PHE A 389 -7.44 -17.19 -15.28
C PHE A 389 -8.18 -18.47 -15.70
N ALA A 390 -7.53 -19.64 -15.59
CA ALA A 390 -8.21 -20.91 -15.82
C ALA A 390 -9.39 -21.09 -14.84
N LYS A 391 -10.49 -21.71 -15.26
CA LYS A 391 -11.69 -21.87 -14.40
C LYS A 391 -11.38 -22.66 -13.11
N SER A 392 -10.49 -23.65 -13.20
CA SER A 392 -10.00 -24.43 -12.04
C SER A 392 -9.13 -23.61 -11.08
N HIS A 393 -8.63 -22.45 -11.53
CA HIS A 393 -7.77 -21.55 -10.76
C HIS A 393 -8.54 -20.35 -10.20
N GLN A 394 -9.87 -20.39 -10.25
CA GLN A 394 -10.73 -19.34 -9.72
C GLN A 394 -11.51 -19.85 -8.51
N LEU A 395 -11.55 -19.07 -7.44
CA LEU A 395 -12.40 -19.29 -6.27
C LEU A 395 -13.23 -18.04 -6.00
N VAL A 396 -14.55 -18.21 -5.84
CA VAL A 396 -15.44 -17.15 -5.35
C VAL A 396 -15.94 -17.49 -3.96
N VAL A 397 -15.69 -16.61 -2.99
CA VAL A 397 -16.08 -16.78 -1.59
C VAL A 397 -17.22 -15.83 -1.21
N TYR A 398 -18.36 -16.40 -0.82
CA TYR A 398 -19.58 -15.67 -0.47
C TYR A 398 -19.65 -15.32 1.02
N GLY A 399 -20.28 -14.19 1.34
CA GLY A 399 -20.43 -13.66 2.69
C GLY A 399 -19.11 -13.22 3.32
N VAL A 400 -18.11 -12.88 2.49
CA VAL A 400 -16.74 -12.58 2.91
C VAL A 400 -16.37 -11.18 2.44
N GLY A 401 -15.87 -10.37 3.35
CA GLY A 401 -15.32 -9.05 3.06
C GLY A 401 -13.84 -9.08 2.69
N HIS A 402 -13.35 -7.97 2.15
CA HIS A 402 -12.01 -7.88 1.56
C HIS A 402 -10.87 -8.33 2.49
N LEU A 403 -10.89 -7.86 3.75
CA LEU A 403 -9.87 -8.24 4.75
C LEU A 403 -10.09 -9.64 5.31
N GLN A 404 -11.31 -10.20 5.17
CA GLN A 404 -11.59 -11.55 5.64
C GLN A 404 -10.97 -12.62 4.73
N LEU A 405 -10.57 -12.28 3.50
CA LEU A 405 -9.80 -13.18 2.64
C LEU A 405 -8.50 -13.66 3.30
N LEU A 406 -7.90 -12.83 4.18
CA LEU A 406 -6.64 -13.12 4.87
C LEU A 406 -6.78 -14.15 5.99
N ASP A 407 -7.96 -14.32 6.58
CA ASP A 407 -8.23 -15.26 7.67
C ASP A 407 -9.35 -16.26 7.38
N ASN A 408 -9.82 -16.34 6.13
CA ASN A 408 -10.92 -17.22 5.78
C ASN A 408 -10.47 -18.69 5.63
N PRO A 409 -11.10 -19.65 6.34
CA PRO A 409 -10.72 -21.06 6.26
C PRO A 409 -10.88 -21.69 4.87
N ARG A 410 -11.88 -21.26 4.07
CA ARG A 410 -12.08 -21.79 2.71
C ARG A 410 -10.97 -21.34 1.77
N VAL A 411 -10.51 -20.09 1.93
CA VAL A 411 -9.34 -19.59 1.21
C VAL A 411 -8.11 -20.39 1.62
N ALA A 412 -7.90 -20.58 2.92
CA ALA A 412 -6.76 -21.34 3.44
C ALA A 412 -6.71 -22.78 2.88
N GLN A 413 -7.86 -23.47 2.88
CA GLN A 413 -7.99 -24.82 2.31
C GLN A 413 -7.68 -24.83 0.80
N GLN A 414 -8.21 -23.85 0.06
CA GLN A 414 -7.98 -23.77 -1.38
C GLN A 414 -6.52 -23.46 -1.72
N LEU A 415 -5.85 -22.62 -0.93
CA LEU A 415 -4.42 -22.33 -1.08
C LEU A 415 -3.59 -23.61 -0.93
N VAL A 416 -3.86 -24.41 0.10
CA VAL A 416 -3.18 -25.70 0.26
C VAL A 416 -3.45 -26.60 -0.95
N GLN A 417 -4.69 -26.72 -1.40
CA GLN A 417 -5.03 -27.55 -2.56
C GLN A 417 -4.34 -27.12 -3.86
N TRP A 418 -4.26 -25.82 -4.15
CA TRP A 418 -3.62 -25.32 -5.36
C TRP A 418 -2.09 -25.39 -5.32
N LEU A 419 -1.50 -25.35 -4.14
CA LEU A 419 -0.05 -25.31 -3.97
C LEU A 419 0.56 -26.68 -3.72
N THR A 420 -0.23 -27.70 -3.37
CA THR A 420 0.20 -29.10 -3.37
C THR A 420 0.69 -29.50 -4.78
N PRO A 421 1.87 -30.13 -4.91
CA PRO A 421 2.43 -30.59 -6.19
C PRO A 421 1.56 -31.59 -6.96
#